data_AF-A0A7C7L1F4-F1
#
_entry.id   AF-A0A7C7L1F4-F1
#
_cell.length_a   1.000
_cell.length_b   1.000
_cell.length_c   1.000
_cell.angle_alpha   90.00
_cell.angle_beta   90.00
_cell.angle_gamma   90.00
#
_symmetry.space_group_name_H-M   'P 1'
#
loop_
_entity.id
_entity.type
_entity.pdbx_description
1 polymer ?
#
loop_
_entity_poly.entity_id
_entity_poly.type
_entity_poly.pdbx_seq_one_letter_code
_entity_poly.pdbx_strand_id
1 'polypeptide(L)'
;MPLKQHEREAKAFGWWWVVGLILVIIVGIAIIARQRRASTTVQSGTPSKRISIAIVPKALTGEYWARCKRGAEKAAQELNVELDFVGPQSEVDVDKQVEIIENLISRGVDGIGVSPCDADALVRVIEDAMDKGIPVVTVDSDANTDKKLSYIGTDNKKAGRI
;
A
#
# COMPACT_ATOMS: atom_id res chain seq x y z
N MET A 1 -48.50 37.32 -32.31
CA MET A 1 -47.48 36.24 -32.32
C MET A 1 -47.29 35.71 -30.89
N PRO A 2 -47.89 34.55 -30.53
CA PRO A 2 -47.70 33.95 -29.20
C PRO A 2 -46.93 32.62 -29.31
N LEU A 3 -45.62 32.66 -29.04
CA LEU A 3 -44.77 31.48 -28.85
C LEU A 3 -43.86 31.69 -27.63
N LYS A 4 -44.44 31.92 -26.43
CA LYS A 4 -43.64 32.11 -25.19
C LYS A 4 -44.19 31.42 -23.94
N GLN A 5 -45.31 30.69 -24.03
CA GLN A 5 -45.90 30.02 -22.85
C GLN A 5 -45.34 28.59 -22.67
N HIS A 6 -45.22 27.80 -23.76
CA HIS A 6 -44.83 26.38 -23.69
C HIS A 6 -43.35 26.14 -23.32
N GLU A 7 -42.43 27.07 -23.66
CA GLU A 7 -41.01 26.94 -23.28
C GLU A 7 -40.73 27.20 -21.79
N ARG A 8 -41.63 27.92 -21.08
CA ARG A 8 -41.44 28.21 -19.65
C ARG A 8 -41.78 27.01 -18.76
N GLU A 9 -42.76 26.21 -19.17
CA GLU A 9 -43.19 25.03 -18.42
C GLU A 9 -42.17 23.88 -18.52
N ALA A 10 -41.53 23.69 -19.68
CA ALA A 10 -40.47 22.70 -19.86
C ALA A 10 -39.19 23.02 -19.06
N LYS A 11 -38.82 24.30 -18.92
CA LYS A 11 -37.67 24.74 -18.11
C LYS A 11 -37.95 24.66 -16.61
N ALA A 12 -39.18 24.94 -16.18
CA ALA A 12 -39.59 24.74 -14.79
C ALA A 12 -39.51 23.24 -14.43
N PHE A 13 -40.06 22.36 -15.28
CA PHE A 13 -40.04 20.92 -15.02
C PHE A 13 -38.60 20.39 -14.86
N GLY A 14 -37.65 20.78 -15.73
CA GLY A 14 -36.24 20.37 -15.59
C GLY A 14 -35.52 20.91 -14.35
N TRP A 15 -35.88 22.12 -13.88
CA TRP A 15 -35.23 22.74 -12.72
C TRP A 15 -35.64 22.09 -11.40
N TRP A 16 -36.91 21.67 -11.26
CA TRP A 16 -37.39 20.97 -10.06
C TRP A 16 -36.81 19.56 -9.90
N TRP A 17 -36.50 18.84 -11.00
CA TRP A 17 -35.80 17.55 -10.94
C TRP A 17 -34.34 17.68 -10.49
N VAL A 18 -33.63 18.73 -10.92
CA VAL A 18 -32.23 18.99 -10.50
C VAL A 18 -32.16 19.42 -9.03
N VAL A 19 -33.10 20.24 -8.55
CA VAL A 19 -33.20 20.62 -7.13
C VAL A 19 -33.54 19.40 -6.26
N GLY A 20 -34.43 18.51 -6.72
CA GLY A 20 -34.72 17.25 -6.06
C GLY A 20 -33.50 16.33 -5.96
N LEU A 21 -32.70 16.23 -7.03
CA LEU A 21 -31.49 15.40 -7.07
C LEU A 21 -30.37 15.96 -6.16
N ILE A 22 -30.22 17.28 -6.09
CA ILE A 22 -29.28 17.95 -5.17
C ILE A 22 -29.70 17.77 -3.71
N LEU A 23 -31.00 17.81 -3.39
CA LEU A 23 -31.51 17.53 -2.04
C LEU A 23 -31.26 16.08 -1.60
N VAL A 24 -31.40 15.11 -2.50
CA VAL A 24 -31.08 13.69 -2.22
C VAL A 24 -29.58 13.49 -1.98
N ILE A 25 -28.72 14.19 -2.73
CA ILE A 25 -27.26 14.15 -2.52
C ILE A 25 -26.87 14.79 -1.17
N ILE A 26 -27.48 15.93 -0.80
CA ILE A 26 -27.21 16.59 0.49
C ILE A 26 -27.68 15.74 1.68
N VAL A 27 -28.84 15.08 1.58
CA VAL A 27 -29.31 14.14 2.61
C VAL A 27 -28.44 12.88 2.65
N GLY A 28 -27.98 12.37 1.51
CA GLY A 28 -27.02 11.25 1.44
C GLY A 28 -25.68 11.56 2.11
N ILE A 29 -25.12 12.76 1.89
CA ILE A 29 -23.90 13.23 2.55
C ILE A 29 -24.12 13.42 4.06
N ALA A 30 -25.29 13.91 4.47
CA ALA A 30 -25.63 14.06 5.89
C ALA A 30 -25.74 12.71 6.62
N ILE A 31 -26.23 11.65 5.97
CA ILE A 31 -26.30 10.29 6.55
C ILE A 31 -24.89 9.68 6.67
N ILE A 32 -24.02 9.86 5.66
CA ILE A 32 -22.61 9.42 5.71
C ILE A 32 -21.82 10.19 6.78
N ALA A 33 -22.08 11.50 6.94
CA ALA A 33 -21.45 12.32 7.98
C ALA A 33 -21.97 11.99 9.40
N ARG A 34 -23.23 11.54 9.53
CA ARG A 34 -23.82 11.11 10.82
C ARG A 34 -23.30 9.73 11.26
N GLN A 35 -22.98 8.84 10.33
CA GLN A 35 -22.32 7.56 10.63
C GLN A 35 -20.84 7.71 11.03
N ARG A 36 -20.19 8.82 10.67
CA ARG A 36 -18.81 9.14 11.11
C ARG A 36 -18.73 9.81 12.50
N ARG A 37 -19.86 10.17 13.13
CA ARG A 37 -19.90 10.79 14.47
C ARG A 37 -20.36 9.86 15.61
N ALA A 38 -20.64 8.60 15.33
CA ALA A 38 -21.04 7.61 16.33
C ALA A 38 -19.96 6.56 16.62
N SER A 39 -18.69 6.97 16.69
CA SER A 39 -17.59 6.15 17.20
C SER A 39 -16.53 7.03 17.84
N THR A 40 -16.89 7.65 18.96
CA THR A 40 -15.90 8.15 19.94
C THR A 40 -16.35 7.69 21.32
N THR A 41 -16.54 6.38 21.46
CA THR A 41 -16.30 5.74 22.74
C THR A 41 -14.79 5.59 22.83
N VAL A 42 -14.16 6.35 23.74
CA VAL A 42 -12.81 6.07 24.20
C VAL A 42 -12.89 4.72 24.92
N GLN A 43 -12.80 3.64 24.16
CA GLN A 43 -12.49 2.34 24.68
C GLN A 43 -11.01 2.41 25.07
N SER A 44 -10.75 2.34 26.37
CA SER A 44 -9.46 1.96 26.91
C SER A 44 -9.12 0.58 26.35
N GLY A 45 -8.56 0.56 25.14
CA GLY A 45 -8.29 -0.66 24.40
C GLY A 45 -7.10 -1.37 24.98
N THR A 46 -7.25 -2.69 25.16
CA THR A 46 -6.13 -3.64 25.10
C THR A 46 -5.13 -3.16 24.03
N PRO A 47 -3.81 -3.10 24.31
CA PRO A 47 -2.84 -2.63 23.32
C PRO A 47 -3.06 -3.42 22.03
N SER A 48 -3.47 -2.73 20.95
CA SER A 48 -3.65 -3.39 19.66
C SER A 48 -2.31 -3.95 19.24
N LYS A 49 -2.26 -5.22 18.84
CA LYS A 49 -1.05 -5.84 18.28
C LYS A 49 -0.46 -4.89 17.24
N ARG A 50 0.80 -4.48 17.41
CA ARG A 50 1.48 -3.65 16.42
C ARG A 50 1.65 -4.47 15.14
N ILE A 51 1.43 -3.83 14.01
CA ILE A 51 1.63 -4.43 12.70
C ILE A 51 3.12 -4.74 12.56
N SER A 52 3.46 -5.96 12.18
CA SER A 52 4.84 -6.42 11.95
C SER A 52 5.17 -6.39 10.48
N ILE A 53 6.15 -5.56 10.09
CA ILE A 53 6.60 -5.41 8.70
C ILE A 53 8.07 -5.80 8.62
N ALA A 54 8.41 -6.63 7.64
CA ALA A 54 9.80 -6.96 7.33
C ALA A 54 10.30 -6.20 6.10
N ILE A 55 11.53 -5.70 6.15
CA ILE A 55 12.25 -5.13 5.01
C ILE A 55 13.48 -5.98 4.73
N VAL A 56 13.53 -6.55 3.52
CA VAL A 56 14.56 -7.48 3.06
C VAL A 56 15.40 -6.82 1.96
N PRO A 57 16.52 -6.16 2.30
CA PRO A 57 17.42 -5.57 1.29
C PRO A 57 18.19 -6.65 0.53
N LYS A 58 18.94 -6.25 -0.50
CA LYS A 58 19.88 -7.15 -1.19
C LYS A 58 21.07 -7.56 -0.31
N ALA A 59 21.48 -6.71 0.61
CA ALA A 59 22.52 -7.00 1.58
C ALA A 59 22.37 -6.13 2.83
N LEU A 60 22.90 -6.59 3.96
CA LEU A 60 23.05 -5.78 5.17
C LEU A 60 24.31 -4.91 5.15
N THR A 61 25.19 -5.13 4.18
CA THR A 61 26.44 -4.39 4.02
C THR A 61 26.28 -3.23 3.02
N GLY A 62 27.18 -2.24 3.10
CA GLY A 62 27.18 -1.10 2.20
C GLY A 62 26.39 0.12 2.69
N GLU A 63 26.82 1.31 2.27
CA GLU A 63 26.26 2.57 2.76
C GLU A 63 24.82 2.81 2.28
N TYR A 64 24.48 2.34 1.08
CA TYR A 64 23.14 2.47 0.51
C TYR A 64 22.10 1.81 1.42
N TRP A 65 22.28 0.52 1.74
CA TRP A 65 21.36 -0.22 2.59
C TRP A 65 21.34 0.31 4.03
N ALA A 66 22.46 0.84 4.55
CA ALA A 66 22.49 1.52 5.84
C ALA A 66 21.66 2.82 5.85
N ARG A 67 21.59 3.56 4.73
CA ARG A 67 20.70 4.72 4.57
C ARG A 67 19.24 4.28 4.49
N CYS A 68 18.94 3.24 3.71
CA CYS A 68 17.59 2.67 3.63
C CYS A 68 17.09 2.21 5.00
N LYS A 69 17.93 1.52 5.79
CA LYS A 69 17.60 1.09 7.16
C LYS A 69 17.18 2.26 8.06
N ARG A 70 17.95 3.35 8.08
CA ARG A 70 17.60 4.55 8.87
C ARG A 70 16.27 5.15 8.44
N GLY A 71 15.98 5.17 7.14
CA GLY A 71 14.69 5.61 6.61
C GLY A 71 13.54 4.72 7.07
N ALA A 72 13.72 3.40 6.97
CA ALA A 72 12.74 2.41 7.41
C ALA A 72 12.48 2.51 8.93
N GLU A 73 13.53 2.63 9.75
CA GLU A 73 13.42 2.78 11.21
C GLU A 73 12.66 4.05 11.59
N LYS A 74 12.94 5.18 10.92
CA LYS A 74 12.20 6.42 11.12
C LYS A 74 10.72 6.26 10.76
N ALA A 75 10.41 5.69 9.60
CA ALA A 75 9.03 5.44 9.20
C ALA A 75 8.32 4.47 10.16
N ALA A 76 9.01 3.46 10.67
CA ALA A 76 8.47 2.51 11.62
C ALA A 76 8.05 3.19 12.93
N GLN A 77 8.85 4.14 13.42
CA GLN A 77 8.52 4.96 14.58
C GLN A 77 7.32 5.86 14.32
N GLU A 78 7.28 6.56 13.18
CA GLU A 78 6.19 7.47 12.80
C GLU A 78 4.85 6.74 12.63
N LEU A 79 4.89 5.49 12.15
CA LEU A 79 3.70 4.66 11.88
C LEU A 79 3.37 3.68 13.02
N ASN A 80 4.18 3.65 14.08
CA ASN A 80 4.04 2.72 15.22
C ASN A 80 3.93 1.24 14.79
N VAL A 81 4.82 0.81 13.88
CA VAL A 81 4.91 -0.59 13.41
C VAL A 81 6.16 -1.26 13.95
N GLU A 82 6.11 -2.58 14.08
CA GLU A 82 7.26 -3.42 14.42
C GLU A 82 8.04 -3.73 13.14
N LEU A 83 9.24 -3.14 13.01
CA LEU A 83 10.11 -3.34 11.86
C LEU A 83 11.10 -4.48 12.11
N ASP A 84 11.18 -5.41 11.17
CA ASP A 84 12.27 -6.38 11.03
C ASP A 84 13.11 -6.03 9.78
N PHE A 85 14.27 -5.43 9.97
CA PHE A 85 15.20 -5.14 8.87
C PHE A 85 16.24 -6.26 8.80
N VAL A 86 15.98 -7.25 7.95
CA VAL A 86 16.74 -8.51 7.88
C VAL A 86 17.04 -8.87 6.44
N GLY A 87 18.28 -9.29 6.15
CA GLY A 87 18.70 -9.65 4.81
C GLY A 87 19.99 -10.46 4.83
N PRO A 88 20.45 -10.93 3.66
CA PRO A 88 21.73 -11.62 3.53
C PRO A 88 22.92 -10.66 3.80
N GLN A 89 24.11 -11.22 3.98
CA GLN A 89 25.33 -10.41 4.17
C GLN A 89 25.84 -9.82 2.86
N SER A 90 25.61 -10.52 1.74
CA SER A 90 26.04 -10.15 0.40
C SER A 90 24.91 -10.24 -0.61
N GLU A 91 24.98 -9.41 -1.66
CA GLU A 91 23.98 -9.38 -2.74
C GLU A 91 23.98 -10.65 -3.59
N VAL A 92 25.07 -11.43 -3.56
CA VAL A 92 25.16 -12.70 -4.30
C VAL A 92 24.54 -13.88 -3.55
N ASP A 93 24.20 -13.71 -2.26
CA ASP A 93 23.65 -14.79 -1.42
C ASP A 93 22.12 -14.93 -1.65
N VAL A 94 21.72 -15.20 -2.89
CA VAL A 94 20.31 -15.27 -3.32
C VAL A 94 19.53 -16.32 -2.52
N ASP A 95 20.09 -17.52 -2.35
CA ASP A 95 19.47 -18.60 -1.58
C ASP A 95 19.23 -18.19 -0.12
N LYS A 96 20.15 -17.42 0.46
CA LYS A 96 19.98 -16.90 1.82
C LYS A 96 18.83 -15.91 1.90
N GLN A 97 18.64 -15.08 0.88
CA GLN A 97 17.50 -14.15 0.82
C GLN A 97 16.18 -14.93 0.74
N VAL A 98 16.13 -16.02 -0.02
CA VAL A 98 14.96 -16.93 -0.09
C VAL A 98 14.66 -17.52 1.29
N GLU A 99 15.64 -18.11 1.97
CA GLU A 99 15.46 -18.69 3.31
C GLU A 99 14.94 -17.67 4.34
N ILE A 100 15.40 -16.42 4.25
CA ILE A 100 14.94 -15.33 5.12
C ILE A 100 13.45 -15.06 4.89
N ILE A 101 13.02 -14.98 3.63
CA ILE A 101 11.60 -14.74 3.30
C ILE A 101 10.74 -15.93 3.73
N GLU A 102 11.18 -17.17 3.53
CA GLU A 102 10.49 -18.36 4.05
C GLU A 102 10.31 -18.33 5.57
N ASN A 103 11.32 -17.85 6.30
CA ASN A 103 11.23 -17.67 7.74
C ASN A 103 10.21 -16.58 8.13
N LEU A 104 10.20 -15.45 7.42
CA LEU A 104 9.23 -14.37 7.62
C LEU A 104 7.79 -14.83 7.36
N ILE A 105 7.59 -15.61 6.28
CA ILE A 105 6.32 -16.26 5.98
C ILE A 105 5.91 -17.18 7.14
N SER A 106 6.82 -18.01 7.64
CA SER A 106 6.55 -18.94 8.74
C SER A 106 6.21 -18.23 10.05
N ARG A 107 6.80 -17.05 10.28
CA ARG A 107 6.51 -16.17 11.42
C ARG A 107 5.17 -15.43 11.29
N GLY A 108 4.58 -15.40 10.09
CA GLY A 108 3.32 -14.71 9.83
C GLY A 108 3.44 -13.20 10.03
N VAL A 109 4.47 -12.57 9.47
CA VAL A 109 4.55 -11.10 9.42
C VAL A 109 3.38 -10.53 8.62
N ASP A 110 2.97 -9.30 8.93
CA ASP A 110 1.81 -8.68 8.31
C ASP A 110 2.13 -8.06 6.93
N GLY A 111 3.41 -7.98 6.56
CA GLY A 111 3.84 -7.55 5.23
C GLY A 111 5.35 -7.61 5.02
N ILE A 112 5.77 -7.70 3.76
CA ILE A 112 7.18 -7.80 3.35
C ILE A 112 7.48 -6.75 2.27
N GLY A 113 8.47 -5.90 2.52
CA GLY A 113 9.15 -5.13 1.48
C GLY A 113 10.47 -5.83 1.12
N VAL A 114 10.73 -6.11 -0.16
CA VAL A 114 11.95 -6.81 -0.58
C VAL A 114 12.62 -6.11 -1.77
N SER A 115 13.95 -6.00 -1.75
CA SER A 115 14.74 -5.73 -2.95
C SER A 115 15.36 -7.05 -3.42
N PRO A 116 14.82 -7.69 -4.47
CA PRO A 116 15.27 -9.00 -4.90
C PRO A 116 16.72 -8.96 -5.39
N CYS A 117 17.56 -9.86 -4.88
CA CYS A 117 18.92 -10.05 -5.39
C CYS A 117 18.90 -10.59 -6.83
N ASP A 118 17.90 -11.41 -7.15
CA ASP A 118 17.65 -11.95 -8.48
C ASP A 118 16.14 -11.88 -8.79
N ALA A 119 15.81 -11.45 -10.01
CA ALA A 119 14.44 -11.15 -10.41
C ALA A 119 13.59 -12.42 -10.63
N ASP A 120 14.22 -13.55 -10.95
CA ASP A 120 13.54 -14.82 -11.25
C ASP A 120 13.58 -15.78 -10.05
N ALA A 121 14.72 -15.88 -9.37
CA ALA A 121 14.91 -16.82 -8.27
C ALA A 121 13.97 -16.53 -7.08
N LEU A 122 13.62 -15.26 -6.87
CA LEU A 122 12.71 -14.87 -5.79
C LEU A 122 11.22 -14.97 -6.15
N VAL A 123 10.86 -15.22 -7.41
CA VAL A 123 9.45 -15.26 -7.83
C VAL A 123 8.66 -16.23 -6.96
N ARG A 124 9.13 -17.47 -6.83
CA ARG A 124 8.40 -18.52 -6.11
C ARG A 124 8.12 -18.14 -4.66
N VAL A 125 9.13 -17.67 -3.92
CA VAL A 125 8.97 -17.35 -2.49
C VAL A 125 8.10 -16.10 -2.27
N ILE A 126 8.14 -15.14 -3.20
CA ILE A 126 7.25 -13.97 -3.20
C ILE A 126 5.81 -14.40 -3.43
N GLU A 127 5.56 -15.27 -4.40
CA GLU A 127 4.23 -15.80 -4.67
C GLU A 127 3.69 -16.63 -3.51
N ASP A 128 4.54 -17.45 -2.87
CA ASP A 128 4.16 -18.22 -1.68
C ASP A 128 3.75 -17.33 -0.50
N ALA A 129 4.40 -16.17 -0.32
CA ALA A 129 4.00 -15.17 0.67
C ALA A 129 2.62 -14.57 0.34
N MET A 130 2.42 -14.16 -0.92
CA MET A 130 1.16 -13.59 -1.40
C MET A 130 -0.01 -14.58 -1.26
N ASP A 131 0.21 -15.84 -1.63
CA ASP A 131 -0.79 -16.91 -1.55
C ASP A 131 -1.18 -17.23 -0.09
N LYS A 132 -0.29 -16.95 0.87
CA LYS A 132 -0.56 -17.02 2.32
C LYS A 132 -1.17 -15.73 2.90
N GLY A 133 -1.48 -14.76 2.06
CA GLY A 133 -2.09 -13.49 2.46
C GLY A 133 -1.12 -12.48 3.06
N ILE A 134 0.19 -12.69 2.90
CA ILE A 134 1.22 -11.73 3.32
C ILE A 134 1.51 -10.81 2.13
N PRO A 135 1.13 -9.52 2.18
CA PRO A 135 1.36 -8.61 1.09
C PRO A 135 2.86 -8.36 0.89
N VAL A 136 3.31 -8.46 -0.37
CA VAL A 136 4.71 -8.21 -0.77
C VAL A 136 4.79 -7.00 -1.70
N VAL A 137 5.70 -6.09 -1.39
CA VAL A 137 6.09 -4.95 -2.24
C VAL A 137 7.56 -5.09 -2.62
N THR A 138 7.88 -4.96 -3.90
CA THR A 138 9.27 -4.92 -4.37
C THR A 138 9.80 -3.48 -4.31
N VAL A 139 11.04 -3.30 -3.88
CA VAL A 139 11.66 -1.99 -3.69
C VAL A 139 13.05 -1.98 -4.31
N ASP A 140 13.43 -0.88 -4.95
CA ASP A 140 14.72 -0.68 -5.64
C ASP A 140 14.88 -1.58 -6.88
N SER A 141 14.84 -2.90 -6.69
CA SER A 141 14.83 -3.93 -7.72
C SER A 141 13.48 -4.65 -7.73
N ASP A 142 13.08 -5.18 -8.88
CA ASP A 142 11.79 -5.84 -9.07
C ASP A 142 11.96 -7.35 -9.27
N ALA A 143 10.86 -8.11 -9.13
CA ALA A 143 10.78 -9.53 -9.43
C ALA A 143 9.85 -9.78 -10.63
N ASN A 144 10.13 -10.82 -11.41
CA ASN A 144 9.40 -11.18 -12.63
C ASN A 144 8.09 -11.94 -12.32
N THR A 145 7.23 -11.36 -11.50
CA THR A 145 5.88 -11.88 -11.19
C THR A 145 4.88 -10.73 -11.19
N ASP A 146 3.61 -10.99 -11.44
CA ASP A 146 2.54 -10.00 -11.31
C ASP A 146 1.77 -10.14 -9.98
N LYS A 147 2.09 -11.14 -9.15
CA LYS A 147 1.41 -11.34 -7.86
C LYS A 147 1.82 -10.33 -6.79
N LYS A 148 3.00 -9.70 -6.88
CA LYS A 148 3.39 -8.65 -5.90
C LYS A 148 2.44 -7.46 -5.99
N LEU A 149 2.22 -6.77 -4.87
CA LEU A 149 1.28 -5.64 -4.81
C LEU A 149 1.72 -4.44 -5.63
N SER A 150 3.01 -4.10 -5.56
CA SER A 150 3.57 -2.95 -6.24
C SER A 150 5.09 -3.03 -6.30
N TYR A 151 5.68 -2.23 -7.20
CA TYR A 151 7.10 -1.96 -7.27
C TYR A 151 7.36 -0.49 -6.92
N ILE A 152 8.33 -0.23 -6.05
CA ILE A 152 8.79 1.12 -5.67
C ILE A 152 10.27 1.25 -6.03
N GLY A 153 10.58 1.95 -7.10
CA GLY A 153 11.98 2.17 -7.47
C GLY A 153 12.17 3.19 -8.57
N THR A 154 13.40 3.23 -9.07
CA THR A 154 13.84 4.20 -10.07
C THR A 154 13.50 3.73 -11.48
N ASP A 155 13.09 4.66 -12.35
CA ASP A 155 13.03 4.40 -13.79
C ASP A 155 14.46 4.29 -14.34
N ASN A 156 15.03 3.09 -14.29
CA ASN A 156 16.42 2.83 -14.67
C ASN A 156 16.70 3.16 -16.15
N LYS A 157 15.69 3.11 -17.03
CA LYS A 157 15.83 3.54 -18.42
C LYS A 157 16.01 5.04 -18.53
N LYS A 158 15.28 5.84 -17.74
CA LYS A 158 15.49 7.29 -17.70
C LYS A 158 16.80 7.64 -17.00
N ALA A 159 17.14 6.95 -15.91
CA ALA A 159 18.38 7.20 -15.17
C ALA A 159 19.64 6.98 -16.04
N GLY A 160 19.61 6.00 -16.95
CA GLY A 160 20.70 5.72 -17.88
C GLY A 160 20.70 6.53 -19.17
N ARG A 161 19.76 7.47 -19.38
CA ARG A 161 19.79 8.37 -20.55
C ARG A 161 20.82 9.47 -20.32
N ILE A 162 21.70 9.65 -21.30
CA ILE A 162 22.64 10.78 -21.40
C ILE A 162 22.18 11.77 -22.46
#